data_AF-A0A2X0YT33-F1
#
_entry.id   AF-A0A2X0YT33-F1
#
_cell.length_a   1.000
_cell.length_b   1.000
_cell.length_c   1.000
_cell.angle_alpha   90.00
_cell.angle_beta   90.00
_cell.angle_gamma   90.00
#
_symmetry.space_group_name_H-M   'P 1'
#
loop_
_entity.id
_entity.type
_entity.pdbx_description
1 polymer ?
#
loop_
_entity_poly.entity_id
_entity_poly.type
_entity_poly.pdbx_seq_one_letter_code
_entity_poly.pdbx_strand_id
1 'polypeptide(L)'
;MNHFIEKQLMSGLPNVRLEAVKYVIAHESGNPKNCGPDALERELAYMNKNKANAFTSHWVGDGGRIVQVAPVGKVQYGCGPKGNPLSYAQVELARTNDKEQFKKDYAAYIWLLRKLAKEAGIPVVLDGTGNGIKSHRWITNNLGGTTHVDPFAYLQSMGISEAQFKSDILNGLEEVKETQFTEAKVMLNDVKSIPAVIIDGRTHVQVRELADLLGLKIVYNNESKITKLYEVK
;
A
#
# COMPACT_ATOMS: atom_id res chain seq x y z
N MET A 1 -3.00 -9.17 9.30
CA MET A 1 -3.85 -7.99 9.00
C MET A 1 -5.15 -8.40 8.32
N ASN A 2 -6.28 -7.95 8.84
CA ASN A 2 -7.57 -7.97 8.15
C ASN A 2 -7.85 -6.55 7.65
N HIS A 3 -7.84 -6.35 6.33
CA HIS A 3 -8.33 -5.10 5.76
C HIS A 3 -9.84 -5.20 5.54
N PHE A 4 -10.56 -4.13 5.84
CA PHE A 4 -11.95 -3.99 5.48
C PHE A 4 -12.07 -3.62 4.00
N ILE A 5 -12.97 -4.29 3.28
CA ILE A 5 -13.29 -4.00 1.88
C ILE A 5 -14.65 -3.31 1.86
N GLU A 6 -14.65 -2.01 1.58
CA GLU A 6 -15.85 -1.23 1.36
C GLU A 6 -16.49 -1.64 0.03
N LYS A 7 -17.81 -1.86 0.01
CA LYS A 7 -18.53 -2.20 -1.23
C LYS A 7 -19.33 -0.99 -1.73
N GLN A 8 -18.87 -0.41 -2.82
CA GLN A 8 -19.53 0.67 -3.56
C GLN A 8 -19.76 0.25 -5.02
N LEU A 9 -20.52 -0.84 -5.22
CA LEU A 9 -20.71 -1.40 -6.57
C LEU A 9 -21.44 -0.41 -7.48
N MET A 10 -20.83 -0.11 -8.64
CA MET A 10 -21.43 0.77 -9.64
C MET A 10 -22.60 0.07 -10.34
N SER A 11 -23.69 0.80 -10.55
CA SER A 11 -24.83 0.34 -11.35
C SER A 11 -24.53 0.35 -12.85
N GLY A 12 -25.24 -0.45 -13.64
CA GLY A 12 -25.16 -0.43 -15.12
C GLY A 12 -23.87 -1.00 -15.71
N LEU A 13 -23.09 -1.75 -14.92
CA LEU A 13 -21.92 -2.47 -15.43
C LEU A 13 -22.32 -3.69 -16.28
N PRO A 14 -21.53 -4.05 -17.29
CA PRO A 14 -21.75 -5.26 -18.07
C PRO A 14 -21.68 -6.52 -17.18
N ASN A 15 -22.61 -7.45 -17.38
CA ASN A 15 -22.63 -8.73 -16.66
C ASN A 15 -22.08 -9.87 -17.53
N VAL A 16 -20.85 -9.69 -18.03
CA VAL A 16 -20.20 -10.64 -18.94
C VAL A 16 -19.30 -11.59 -18.16
N ARG A 17 -19.42 -12.91 -18.42
CA ARG A 17 -18.55 -13.94 -17.83
C ARG A 17 -17.14 -13.85 -18.41
N LEU A 18 -16.13 -14.20 -17.61
CA LEU A 18 -14.77 -14.38 -18.09
C LEU A 18 -14.68 -15.61 -19.00
N GLU A 19 -13.78 -15.58 -19.98
CA GLU A 19 -13.44 -16.75 -20.80
C GLU A 19 -12.69 -17.79 -19.97
N ALA A 20 -11.78 -17.32 -19.11
CA ALA A 20 -11.08 -18.14 -18.13
C ALA A 20 -10.61 -17.28 -16.97
N VAL A 21 -10.44 -17.89 -15.79
CA VAL A 21 -9.82 -17.23 -14.64
C VAL A 21 -8.31 -17.48 -14.68
N LYS A 22 -7.53 -16.49 -15.11
CA LYS A 22 -6.06 -16.62 -15.21
C LYS A 22 -5.29 -15.57 -14.42
N TYR A 23 -5.82 -14.36 -14.31
CA TYR A 23 -5.05 -13.23 -13.81
C TYR A 23 -5.77 -12.41 -12.74
N VAL A 24 -4.97 -11.76 -11.89
CA VAL A 24 -5.35 -10.56 -11.14
C VAL A 24 -4.41 -9.46 -11.59
N ILE A 25 -4.93 -8.29 -11.97
CA ILE A 25 -4.11 -7.22 -12.55
C ILE A 25 -3.81 -6.14 -11.53
N ALA A 26 -2.53 -5.79 -11.43
CA ALA A 26 -2.00 -4.70 -10.63
C ALA A 26 -1.85 -3.44 -11.50
N HIS A 27 -2.65 -2.41 -11.19
CA HIS A 27 -2.64 -1.08 -11.80
C HIS A 27 -2.28 0.04 -10.82
N GLU A 28 -1.96 1.21 -11.35
CA GLU A 28 -2.04 2.48 -10.64
C GLU A 28 -2.70 3.53 -11.54
N SER A 29 -3.29 4.57 -10.93
CA SER A 29 -4.24 5.48 -11.59
C SER A 29 -3.73 6.22 -12.84
N GLY A 30 -2.42 6.29 -13.04
CA GLY A 30 -1.79 6.97 -14.16
C GLY A 30 -1.91 8.50 -14.11
N ASN A 31 -2.43 9.06 -13.00
CA ASN A 31 -2.84 10.46 -12.92
C ASN A 31 -1.92 11.28 -11.99
N PRO A 32 -0.80 11.84 -12.50
CA PRO A 32 0.14 12.62 -11.67
C PRO A 32 -0.44 13.93 -11.14
N LYS A 33 -1.59 14.38 -11.66
CA LYS A 33 -2.27 15.59 -11.18
C LYS A 33 -3.22 15.30 -10.02
N ASN A 34 -3.51 14.03 -9.73
CA ASN A 34 -4.43 13.61 -8.68
C ASN A 34 -3.68 12.87 -7.56
N CYS A 35 -2.98 13.64 -6.72
CA CYS A 35 -2.21 13.11 -5.58
C CYS A 35 -2.63 13.73 -4.23
N GLY A 36 -3.75 14.45 -4.20
CA GLY A 36 -4.26 15.14 -3.01
C GLY A 36 -4.99 14.22 -2.03
N PRO A 37 -5.46 14.75 -0.88
CA PRO A 37 -6.10 13.96 0.18
C PRO A 37 -7.38 13.24 -0.28
N ASP A 38 -8.09 13.77 -1.27
CA ASP A 38 -9.29 13.22 -1.87
C ASP A 38 -9.04 12.52 -3.21
N ALA A 39 -7.80 12.08 -3.47
CA ALA A 39 -7.44 11.47 -4.75
C ALA A 39 -8.27 10.22 -5.06
N LEU A 40 -8.45 9.33 -4.08
CA LEU A 40 -9.26 8.13 -4.22
C LEU A 40 -10.71 8.48 -4.62
N GLU A 41 -11.33 9.43 -3.92
CA GLU A 41 -12.72 9.83 -4.19
C GLU A 41 -12.90 10.40 -5.60
N ARG A 42 -11.93 11.19 -6.08
CA ARG A 42 -11.94 11.70 -7.45
C ARG A 42 -11.81 10.58 -8.49
N GLU A 43 -10.97 9.58 -8.26
CA GLU A 43 -10.84 8.43 -9.16
C GLU A 43 -12.13 7.59 -9.20
N LEU A 44 -12.76 7.34 -8.04
CA LEU A 44 -14.03 6.62 -7.95
C LEU A 44 -15.14 7.35 -8.71
N ALA A 45 -15.27 8.67 -8.50
CA ALA A 45 -16.26 9.49 -9.19
C ALA A 45 -16.01 9.53 -10.71
N TYR A 46 -14.75 9.69 -11.12
CA TYR A 46 -14.38 9.71 -12.54
C TYR A 46 -14.64 8.36 -13.21
N MET A 47 -14.25 7.25 -12.59
CA MET A 47 -14.51 5.91 -13.09
C MET A 47 -16.00 5.66 -13.25
N ASN A 48 -16.83 5.99 -12.25
CA ASN A 48 -18.27 5.78 -12.34
C ASN A 48 -18.93 6.58 -13.48
N LYS A 49 -18.43 7.80 -13.75
CA LYS A 49 -18.87 8.62 -14.88
C LYS A 49 -18.43 8.05 -16.24
N ASN A 50 -17.26 7.40 -16.30
CA ASN A 50 -16.63 6.95 -17.55
C ASN A 50 -16.60 5.43 -17.74
N LYS A 51 -17.30 4.66 -16.91
CA LYS A 51 -17.28 3.18 -16.86
C LYS A 51 -17.66 2.47 -18.16
N ALA A 52 -18.33 3.16 -19.09
CA ALA A 52 -18.57 2.64 -20.43
C ALA A 52 -17.27 2.44 -21.24
N ASN A 53 -16.23 3.21 -20.92
CA ASN A 53 -14.92 3.16 -21.58
C ASN A 53 -13.93 2.29 -20.79
N ALA A 54 -13.81 2.53 -19.49
CA ALA A 54 -12.85 1.85 -18.63
C ALA A 54 -13.37 1.75 -17.19
N PHE A 55 -13.22 0.56 -16.58
CA PHE A 55 -13.46 0.34 -15.15
C PHE A 55 -12.70 -0.88 -14.66
N THR A 56 -12.37 -0.89 -13.37
CA THR A 56 -11.70 -2.00 -12.68
C THR A 56 -12.57 -2.51 -11.52
N SER A 57 -12.13 -3.57 -10.85
CA SER A 57 -12.90 -4.16 -9.73
C SER A 57 -12.71 -3.42 -8.41
N HIS A 58 -11.51 -2.91 -8.16
CA HIS A 58 -11.13 -2.33 -6.87
C HIS A 58 -10.23 -1.13 -7.03
N TRP A 59 -10.30 -0.26 -6.03
CA TRP A 59 -9.35 0.81 -5.77
C TRP A 59 -8.76 0.68 -4.37
N VAL A 60 -7.50 1.05 -4.24
CA VAL A 60 -6.78 1.20 -2.97
C VAL A 60 -6.21 2.61 -2.87
N GLY A 61 -6.36 3.26 -1.73
CA GLY A 61 -5.84 4.60 -1.50
C GLY A 61 -6.28 5.17 -0.15
N ASP A 62 -6.06 6.46 0.05
CA ASP A 62 -6.56 7.22 1.22
C ASP A 62 -6.22 6.55 2.57
N GLY A 63 -4.96 6.18 2.75
CA GLY A 63 -4.45 5.62 4.00
C GLY A 63 -4.75 4.14 4.21
N GLY A 64 -4.86 3.36 3.12
CA GLY A 64 -5.08 1.92 3.14
C GLY A 64 -6.54 1.51 2.99
N ARG A 65 -7.43 2.43 2.60
CA ARG A 65 -8.83 2.10 2.26
C ARG A 65 -8.86 1.25 1.01
N ILE A 66 -9.77 0.27 1.01
CA ILE A 66 -10.04 -0.61 -0.13
C ILE A 66 -11.51 -0.47 -0.49
N VAL A 67 -11.78 -0.09 -1.74
CA VAL A 67 -13.14 0.08 -2.26
C VAL A 67 -13.35 -0.86 -3.44
N GLN A 68 -14.30 -1.80 -3.30
CA GLN A 68 -14.78 -2.64 -4.38
C GLN A 68 -15.90 -1.90 -5.14
N VAL A 69 -15.66 -1.63 -6.42
CA VAL A 69 -16.56 -0.87 -7.30
C VAL A 69 -17.21 -1.71 -8.40
N ALA A 70 -16.68 -2.91 -8.68
CA ALA A 70 -17.28 -3.85 -9.62
C ALA A 70 -17.18 -5.30 -9.09
N PRO A 71 -18.08 -6.20 -9.51
CA PRO A 71 -18.00 -7.61 -9.14
C PRO A 71 -16.74 -8.26 -9.71
N VAL A 72 -16.08 -9.09 -8.89
CA VAL A 72 -15.01 -9.99 -9.34
C VAL A 72 -15.58 -11.14 -10.16
N GLY A 73 -14.75 -11.79 -10.97
CA GLY A 73 -15.17 -12.92 -11.83
C GLY A 73 -16.05 -12.50 -13.01
N LYS A 74 -16.10 -11.20 -13.31
CA LYS A 74 -16.79 -10.59 -14.45
C LYS A 74 -15.82 -9.72 -15.22
N VAL A 75 -16.03 -9.60 -16.53
CA VAL A 75 -15.20 -8.77 -17.40
C VAL A 75 -15.18 -7.34 -16.88
N GLN A 76 -13.97 -6.78 -16.81
CA GLN A 76 -13.66 -5.38 -16.50
C GLN A 76 -12.92 -4.77 -17.70
N TYR A 77 -12.85 -3.45 -17.80
CA TYR A 77 -12.25 -2.75 -18.94
C TYR A 77 -11.00 -1.95 -18.55
N GLY A 78 -10.05 -2.56 -17.85
CA GLY A 78 -8.84 -1.86 -17.37
C GLY A 78 -7.51 -2.31 -17.98
N CYS A 79 -7.44 -3.48 -18.64
CA CYS A 79 -6.17 -4.02 -19.15
C CYS A 79 -6.20 -4.41 -20.64
N GLY A 80 -7.11 -3.82 -21.41
CA GLY A 80 -7.25 -4.07 -22.85
C GLY A 80 -7.98 -5.37 -23.21
N PRO A 81 -8.45 -5.50 -24.47
CA PRO A 81 -9.42 -6.52 -24.87
C PRO A 81 -8.92 -7.95 -24.72
N LYS A 82 -7.61 -8.18 -24.72
CA LYS A 82 -7.02 -9.53 -24.55
C LYS A 82 -6.81 -9.93 -23.09
N GLY A 83 -6.57 -8.97 -22.20
CA GLY A 83 -6.41 -9.22 -20.77
C GLY A 83 -7.76 -9.26 -20.02
N ASN A 84 -8.69 -8.39 -20.41
CA ASN A 84 -10.01 -8.22 -19.80
C ASN A 84 -10.79 -9.54 -19.61
N PRO A 85 -10.94 -10.43 -20.62
CA PRO A 85 -11.70 -11.67 -20.47
C PRO A 85 -11.01 -12.73 -19.61
N LEU A 86 -9.76 -12.50 -19.19
CA LEU A 86 -8.92 -13.44 -18.44
C LEU A 86 -8.68 -13.03 -16.98
N SER A 87 -9.15 -11.85 -16.60
CA SER A 87 -8.81 -11.19 -15.34
C SER A 87 -9.94 -11.32 -14.32
N TYR A 88 -9.72 -12.10 -13.26
CA TYR A 88 -10.66 -12.27 -12.14
C TYR A 88 -10.96 -10.92 -11.46
N ALA A 89 -9.92 -10.12 -11.27
CA ALA A 89 -9.98 -8.81 -10.68
C ALA A 89 -8.86 -7.92 -11.26
N GLN A 90 -9.14 -6.64 -11.38
CA GLN A 90 -8.19 -5.58 -11.72
C GLN A 90 -8.23 -4.55 -10.58
N VAL A 91 -7.06 -4.19 -10.05
CA VAL A 91 -6.92 -3.38 -8.83
C VAL A 91 -6.10 -2.14 -9.14
N GLU A 92 -6.69 -0.98 -8.92
CA GLU A 92 -6.05 0.33 -9.06
C GLU A 92 -5.46 0.80 -7.72
N LEU A 93 -4.26 1.37 -7.77
CA LEU A 93 -3.67 2.13 -6.67
C LEU A 93 -3.81 3.63 -6.97
N ALA A 94 -4.55 4.35 -6.13
CA ALA A 94 -4.62 5.80 -6.21
C ALA A 94 -3.28 6.42 -5.83
N ARG A 95 -2.87 7.47 -6.54
CA ARG A 95 -1.64 8.19 -6.22
C ARG A 95 -1.84 9.11 -5.02
N THR A 96 -0.79 9.20 -4.21
CA THR A 96 -0.55 10.24 -3.20
C THR A 96 0.87 10.78 -3.38
N ASN A 97 1.17 11.94 -2.80
CA ASN A 97 2.55 12.43 -2.63
C ASN A 97 3.05 12.26 -1.18
N ASP A 98 2.18 11.84 -0.26
CA ASP A 98 2.52 11.56 1.14
C ASP A 98 3.10 10.15 1.27
N LYS A 99 4.36 10.05 1.72
CA LYS A 99 5.06 8.77 1.87
C LYS A 99 4.47 7.90 2.99
N GLU A 100 3.94 8.49 4.05
CA GLU A 100 3.33 7.73 5.15
C GLU A 100 1.96 7.20 4.74
N GLN A 101 1.19 7.99 3.99
CA GLN A 101 -0.03 7.49 3.36
C GLN A 101 0.29 6.37 2.36
N PHE A 102 1.28 6.57 1.49
CA PHE A 102 1.69 5.57 0.51
C PHE A 102 2.06 4.23 1.15
N LYS A 103 2.77 4.21 2.29
CA LYS A 103 3.10 2.96 2.99
C LYS A 103 1.83 2.17 3.37
N LYS A 104 0.79 2.86 3.85
CA LYS A 104 -0.50 2.24 4.20
C LYS A 104 -1.25 1.76 2.96
N ASP A 105 -1.28 2.60 1.92
CA ASP A 105 -1.92 2.29 0.63
C ASP A 105 -1.26 1.06 -0.01
N TYR A 106 0.08 1.04 -0.06
CA TYR A 106 0.87 -0.06 -0.59
C TYR A 106 0.67 -1.36 0.20
N ALA A 107 0.61 -1.29 1.54
CA ALA A 107 0.35 -2.48 2.36
C ALA A 107 -1.04 -3.09 2.08
N ALA A 108 -2.08 -2.25 1.99
CA ALA A 108 -3.42 -2.68 1.60
C ALA A 108 -3.46 -3.24 0.17
N TYR A 109 -2.71 -2.63 -0.75
CA TYR A 109 -2.61 -3.05 -2.14
C TYR A 109 -1.96 -4.43 -2.31
N ILE A 110 -0.84 -4.67 -1.64
CA ILE A 110 -0.18 -5.99 -1.61
C ILE A 110 -1.11 -7.04 -0.99
N TRP A 111 -1.75 -6.72 0.13
CA TRP A 111 -2.69 -7.64 0.79
C TRP A 111 -3.85 -8.01 -0.15
N LEU A 112 -4.44 -7.02 -0.82
CA LEU A 112 -5.61 -7.22 -1.69
C LEU A 112 -5.27 -8.04 -2.93
N LEU A 113 -4.16 -7.73 -3.62
CA LEU A 113 -3.72 -8.50 -4.78
C LEU A 113 -3.50 -9.98 -4.42
N ARG A 114 -2.81 -10.24 -3.30
CA ARG A 114 -2.58 -11.59 -2.79
C ARG A 114 -3.87 -12.29 -2.41
N LYS A 115 -4.82 -11.60 -1.77
CA LYS A 115 -6.13 -12.13 -1.41
C LYS A 115 -6.92 -12.54 -2.66
N LEU A 116 -7.03 -11.65 -3.64
CA LEU A 116 -7.80 -11.89 -4.87
C LEU A 116 -7.21 -13.04 -5.69
N ALA A 117 -5.88 -13.17 -5.74
CA ALA A 117 -5.22 -14.30 -6.39
C ALA A 117 -5.57 -15.64 -5.71
N LYS A 118 -5.56 -15.67 -4.37
CA LYS A 118 -5.97 -16.86 -3.59
C LYS A 118 -7.45 -17.20 -3.79
N GLU A 119 -8.33 -16.20 -3.79
CA GLU A 119 -9.77 -16.40 -4.06
C GLU A 119 -10.02 -16.96 -5.46
N ALA A 120 -9.26 -16.50 -6.45
CA ALA A 120 -9.33 -16.98 -7.82
C ALA A 120 -8.68 -18.37 -8.02
N GLY A 121 -7.99 -18.92 -7.02
CA GLY A 121 -7.24 -20.17 -7.14
C GLY A 121 -6.04 -20.08 -8.09
N ILE A 122 -5.44 -18.90 -8.25
CA ILE A 122 -4.26 -18.68 -9.12
C ILE A 122 -2.99 -18.44 -8.30
N PRO A 123 -1.79 -18.68 -8.87
CA PRO A 123 -0.52 -18.47 -8.17
C PRO A 123 -0.33 -17.02 -7.70
N VAL A 124 0.19 -16.87 -6.49
CA VAL A 124 0.54 -15.56 -5.92
C VAL A 124 1.98 -15.19 -6.33
N VAL A 125 2.16 -14.95 -7.62
CA VAL A 125 3.45 -14.61 -8.23
C VAL A 125 3.23 -13.45 -9.20
N LEU A 126 4.01 -12.38 -9.05
CA LEU A 126 3.98 -11.25 -9.97
C LEU A 126 4.75 -11.57 -11.26
N ASP A 127 4.11 -11.34 -12.40
CA ASP A 127 4.72 -11.36 -13.75
C ASP A 127 5.45 -12.66 -14.11
N GLY A 128 5.15 -13.76 -13.41
CA GLY A 128 5.66 -15.10 -13.71
C GLY A 128 5.08 -15.69 -15.00
N THR A 129 5.56 -16.87 -15.38
CA THR A 129 4.98 -17.66 -16.47
C THR A 129 3.57 -18.14 -16.11
N GLY A 130 2.67 -18.24 -17.09
CA GLY A 130 1.32 -18.75 -16.88
C GLY A 130 0.43 -17.83 -16.01
N ASN A 131 -0.46 -18.43 -15.22
CA ASN A 131 -1.45 -17.73 -14.39
C ASN A 131 -0.80 -17.01 -13.20
N GLY A 132 -1.48 -16.01 -12.65
CA GLY A 132 -1.06 -15.32 -11.43
C GLY A 132 -1.32 -13.81 -11.47
N ILE A 133 -0.65 -13.07 -10.60
CA ILE A 133 -0.77 -11.61 -10.54
C ILE A 133 0.07 -11.01 -11.67
N LYS A 134 -0.50 -10.11 -12.47
CA LYS A 134 0.18 -9.46 -13.60
C LYS A 134 0.15 -7.95 -13.46
N SER A 135 1.23 -7.27 -13.78
CA SER A 135 1.24 -5.84 -14.03
C SER A 135 0.55 -5.51 -15.36
N HIS A 136 0.13 -4.27 -15.55
CA HIS A 136 -0.36 -3.82 -16.85
C HIS A 136 0.73 -3.89 -17.92
N ARG A 137 1.98 -3.60 -17.55
CA ARG A 137 3.16 -3.78 -18.42
C ARG A 137 3.30 -5.22 -18.94
N TRP A 138 3.05 -6.22 -18.08
CA TRP A 138 3.08 -7.62 -18.51
C TRP A 138 2.02 -7.90 -19.56
N ILE A 139 0.82 -7.35 -19.41
CA ILE A 139 -0.26 -7.49 -20.41
C ILE A 139 0.16 -6.85 -21.73
N THR A 140 0.69 -5.63 -21.71
CA THR A 140 1.24 -4.94 -22.90
C THR A 140 2.25 -5.82 -23.63
N ASN A 141 3.21 -6.40 -22.90
CA ASN A 141 4.33 -7.13 -23.48
C ASN A 141 3.98 -8.56 -23.95
N ASN A 142 2.99 -9.21 -23.33
CA ASN A 142 2.72 -10.65 -23.57
C ASN A 142 1.40 -10.90 -24.30
N LEU A 143 0.38 -10.06 -24.11
CA LEU A 143 -0.92 -10.20 -24.77
C LEU A 143 -1.12 -9.10 -25.82
N GLY A 144 -0.69 -7.87 -25.53
CA GLY A 144 -0.97 -6.69 -26.33
C GLY A 144 -2.42 -6.22 -26.22
N GLY A 145 -2.80 -5.24 -27.06
CA GLY A 145 -4.13 -4.60 -26.99
C GLY A 145 -4.23 -3.45 -25.98
N THR A 146 -3.12 -3.12 -25.33
CA THR A 146 -2.90 -1.95 -24.47
C THR A 146 -1.41 -1.57 -24.58
N THR A 147 -1.08 -0.31 -24.28
CA THR A 147 0.29 0.23 -24.29
C THR A 147 0.75 0.68 -22.90
N HIS A 148 -0.08 0.49 -21.89
CA HIS A 148 0.16 0.94 -20.54
C HIS A 148 1.19 0.07 -19.82
N VAL A 149 1.94 0.67 -18.89
CA VAL A 149 3.09 0.03 -18.22
C VAL A 149 3.11 0.21 -16.70
N ASP A 150 1.98 0.61 -16.12
CA ASP A 150 1.77 0.65 -14.67
C ASP A 150 1.95 -0.73 -14.00
N PRO A 151 2.31 -0.78 -12.70
CA PRO A 151 2.45 0.36 -11.76
C PRO A 151 3.90 0.83 -11.51
N PHE A 152 4.89 0.30 -12.24
CA PHE A 152 6.30 0.38 -11.86
C PHE A 152 6.87 1.79 -11.69
N ALA A 153 6.57 2.72 -12.60
CA ALA A 153 7.14 4.06 -12.52
C ALA A 153 6.67 4.82 -11.26
N TYR A 154 5.40 4.67 -10.90
CA TYR A 154 4.86 5.27 -9.69
C TYR A 154 5.45 4.62 -8.43
N LEU A 155 5.46 3.28 -8.36
CA LEU A 155 6.07 2.55 -7.25
C LEU A 155 7.54 2.93 -7.05
N GLN A 156 8.31 3.04 -8.14
CA GLN A 156 9.71 3.44 -8.09
C GLN A 156 9.89 4.86 -7.55
N SER A 157 9.00 5.79 -7.89
CA SER A 157 9.02 7.16 -7.37
C SER A 157 8.76 7.21 -5.85
N MET A 158 8.10 6.18 -5.31
CA MET A 158 7.82 6.01 -3.89
C MET A 158 8.85 5.13 -3.15
N GLY A 159 9.92 4.73 -3.83
CA GLY A 159 11.00 3.94 -3.24
C GLY A 159 10.78 2.42 -3.27
N ILE A 160 9.75 1.94 -3.98
CA ILE A 160 9.53 0.51 -4.20
C ILE A 160 10.12 0.12 -5.56
N SER A 161 11.22 -0.63 -5.53
CA SER A 161 11.79 -1.20 -6.75
C SER A 161 10.90 -2.33 -7.29
N GLU A 162 11.06 -2.65 -8.58
CA GLU A 162 10.37 -3.80 -9.18
C GLU A 162 10.71 -5.12 -8.46
N ALA A 163 11.97 -5.30 -8.05
CA ALA A 163 12.39 -6.48 -7.30
C ALA A 163 11.69 -6.55 -5.93
N GLN A 164 11.55 -5.40 -5.25
CA GLN A 164 10.82 -5.31 -3.99
C GLN A 164 9.34 -5.64 -4.20
N PHE A 165 8.69 -5.05 -5.21
CA PHE A 165 7.28 -5.34 -5.50
C PHE A 165 7.03 -6.81 -5.80
N LYS A 166 7.92 -7.46 -6.57
CA LYS A 166 7.85 -8.90 -6.81
C LYS A 166 8.00 -9.72 -5.53
N SER A 167 8.95 -9.34 -4.67
CA SER A 167 9.16 -9.99 -3.37
C SER A 167 7.93 -9.83 -2.47
N ASP A 168 7.37 -8.63 -2.38
CA ASP A 168 6.21 -8.32 -1.55
C ASP A 168 4.95 -9.04 -2.03
N ILE A 169 4.77 -9.17 -3.35
CA ILE A 169 3.69 -9.99 -3.90
C ILE A 169 3.89 -11.46 -3.54
N LEU A 170 5.09 -12.01 -3.64
CA LEU A 170 5.37 -13.42 -3.35
C LEU A 170 5.23 -13.76 -1.87
N ASN A 171 5.83 -12.93 -1.01
CA ASN A 171 5.99 -13.21 0.42
C ASN A 171 4.88 -12.57 1.26
N GLY A 172 4.25 -11.51 0.74
CA GLY A 172 3.49 -10.56 1.56
C GLY A 172 4.43 -9.58 2.24
N LEU A 173 3.86 -8.54 2.83
CA LEU A 173 4.61 -7.69 3.74
C LEU A 173 4.63 -8.38 5.11
N GLU A 174 5.83 -8.51 5.70
CA GLU A 174 5.93 -8.78 7.13
C GLU A 174 5.19 -7.68 7.88
N GLU A 175 4.59 -8.02 9.03
CA GLU A 175 3.90 -7.03 9.84
C GLU A 175 4.85 -5.88 10.14
N VAL A 176 4.60 -4.71 9.56
CA VAL A 176 4.91 -3.48 10.26
C VAL A 176 3.95 -3.49 11.45
N LYS A 177 4.36 -4.17 12.52
CA LYS A 177 3.85 -3.81 13.83
C LYS A 177 4.18 -2.33 13.91
N GLU A 178 3.16 -1.48 13.91
CA GLU A 178 3.32 -0.18 14.56
C GLU A 178 4.10 -0.47 15.82
N THR A 179 5.25 0.18 15.99
CA THR A 179 6.11 -0.06 17.14
C THR A 179 5.24 0.15 18.37
N GLN A 180 4.72 -0.93 18.95
CA GLN A 180 3.80 -0.84 20.07
C GLN A 180 4.67 -0.44 21.24
N PHE A 181 4.65 0.85 21.53
CA PHE A 181 5.23 1.35 22.75
C PHE A 181 4.20 1.17 23.86
N THR A 182 4.64 0.60 24.97
CA THR A 182 3.86 0.60 26.21
C THR A 182 4.41 1.70 27.10
N GLU A 183 3.55 2.57 27.64
CA GLU A 183 3.96 3.54 28.65
C GLU A 183 4.56 2.81 29.87
N ALA A 184 5.70 3.30 30.33
CA ALA A 184 6.42 2.74 31.46
C ALA A 184 7.03 3.86 32.32
N LYS A 185 7.61 3.47 33.45
CA LYS A 185 8.35 4.38 34.34
C LYS A 185 9.62 3.70 34.80
N VAL A 186 10.71 4.47 34.91
CA VAL A 186 11.96 4.04 35.54
C VAL A 186 12.06 4.72 36.90
N MET A 187 12.35 3.94 37.94
CA MET A 187 12.56 4.43 39.29
C MET A 187 14.07 4.63 39.55
N LEU A 188 14.45 5.82 39.99
CA LEU A 188 15.78 6.11 40.52
C LEU A 188 15.74 6.11 42.04
N ASN A 189 16.55 5.24 42.63
CA ASN A 189 16.67 5.04 44.06
C ASN A 189 15.30 4.87 44.76
N ASP A 190 14.31 4.29 44.07
CA ASP A 190 12.92 4.13 44.53
C ASP A 190 12.18 5.42 44.94
N VAL A 191 12.74 6.58 44.62
CA VAL A 191 12.18 7.89 45.04
C VAL A 191 11.73 8.73 43.84
N LYS A 192 12.45 8.69 42.72
CA LYS A 192 12.13 9.52 41.54
C LYS A 192 11.69 8.67 40.35
N SER A 193 10.54 8.99 39.78
CA SER A 193 10.04 8.34 38.56
C SER A 193 10.39 9.15 37.32
N ILE A 194 10.94 8.49 36.30
CA ILE A 194 11.13 9.06 34.96
C ILE A 194 10.17 8.39 33.97
N PRO A 195 9.44 9.16 33.13
CA PRO A 195 8.66 8.60 32.03
C PRO A 195 9.53 7.78 31.07
N ALA A 196 9.04 6.59 30.71
CA ALA A 196 9.71 5.68 29.80
C ALA A 196 8.71 5.02 28.85
N VAL A 197 9.22 4.36 27.82
CA VAL A 197 8.43 3.51 26.94
C VAL A 197 9.12 2.17 26.77
N ILE A 198 8.34 1.09 26.71
CA ILE A 198 8.84 -0.24 26.33
C ILE A 198 8.65 -0.39 24.83
N ILE A 199 9.76 -0.61 24.12
CA ILE A 199 9.79 -0.92 22.69
C ILE A 199 10.58 -2.21 22.53
N ASP A 200 10.00 -3.23 21.90
CA ASP A 200 10.62 -4.54 21.68
C ASP A 200 11.20 -5.18 22.96
N GLY A 201 10.46 -5.05 24.07
CA GLY A 201 10.87 -5.58 25.38
C GLY A 201 12.01 -4.81 26.05
N ARG A 202 12.43 -3.66 25.51
CA ARG A 202 13.47 -2.81 26.08
C ARG A 202 12.89 -1.48 26.54
N THR A 203 13.30 -1.05 27.73
CA THR A 203 12.91 0.25 28.29
C THR A 203 13.73 1.36 27.67
N HIS A 204 13.06 2.38 27.14
CA HIS A 204 13.65 3.57 26.56
C HIS A 204 13.20 4.79 27.37
N VAL A 205 14.15 5.67 27.68
CA VAL A 205 13.88 6.93 28.39
C VAL A 205 14.19 8.08 27.45
N GLN A 206 13.33 9.10 27.45
CA GLN A 206 13.63 10.30 26.68
C GLN A 206 14.87 10.99 27.26
N VAL A 207 15.87 11.23 26.42
CA VAL A 207 17.14 11.86 26.83
C VAL A 207 16.95 13.22 27.49
N ARG A 208 15.84 13.92 27.17
CA ARG A 208 15.46 15.19 27.81
C ARG A 208 15.16 15.03 29.29
N GLU A 209 14.38 14.03 29.65
CA GLU A 209 14.04 13.74 31.04
C GLU A 209 15.29 13.43 31.88
N LEU A 210 16.27 12.72 31.28
CA LEU A 210 17.55 12.43 31.94
C LEU A 210 18.41 13.69 32.11
N ALA A 211 18.43 14.55 31.10
CA ALA A 211 19.21 15.78 31.17
C ALA A 211 18.63 16.76 32.20
N ASP A 212 17.31 16.93 32.24
CA ASP A 212 16.64 17.80 33.20
C ASP A 212 16.86 17.31 34.64
N LEU A 213 16.80 15.99 34.86
CA LEU A 213 17.08 15.39 36.17
C LEU A 213 18.51 15.64 36.64
N LEU A 214 19.49 15.52 35.74
CA LEU A 214 20.92 15.64 36.04
C LEU A 214 21.44 17.07 35.90
N GLY A 215 20.59 18.04 35.54
CA GLY A 215 21.00 19.42 35.29
C GLY A 215 21.95 19.57 34.11
N LEU A 216 21.84 18.71 33.10
CA LEU A 216 22.71 18.69 31.92
C LEU A 216 22.10 19.49 30.77
N LYS A 217 22.95 20.12 29.96
CA LYS A 217 22.55 20.74 28.70
C LYS A 217 22.58 19.73 27.57
N ILE A 218 21.50 19.67 26.79
CA ILE A 218 21.39 18.82 25.60
C ILE A 218 21.73 19.63 24.35
N VAL A 219 22.55 19.06 23.47
CA VAL A 219 22.77 19.58 22.11
C VAL A 219 22.58 18.46 21.11
N TYR A 220 21.63 18.61 20.20
CA TYR A 220 21.41 17.69 19.08
C TYR A 220 21.96 18.29 17.79
N ASN A 221 22.79 17.52 17.08
CA ASN A 221 23.24 17.86 15.74
C ASN A 221 22.41 17.08 14.70
N ASN A 222 21.68 17.81 13.85
CA ASN A 222 20.78 17.20 12.88
C ASN A 222 21.50 16.56 11.68
N GLU A 223 22.73 16.97 11.35
CA GLU A 223 23.50 16.39 10.24
C GLU A 223 24.15 15.07 10.67
N SER A 224 24.86 15.07 11.80
CA SER A 224 25.55 13.88 12.31
C SER A 224 24.65 12.92 13.08
N LYS A 225 23.43 13.36 13.44
CA LYS A 225 22.48 12.60 14.28
C LYS A 225 23.02 12.28 15.68
N ILE A 226 23.96 13.09 16.18
CA ILE A 226 24.55 12.92 17.51
C ILE A 226 23.87 13.84 18.51
N THR A 227 23.42 13.27 19.64
CA THR A 227 23.01 14.02 20.84
C THR A 227 24.16 14.02 21.84
N LYS A 228 24.55 15.20 22.32
CA LYS A 228 25.57 15.38 23.37
C LYS A 228 24.94 15.96 24.63
N LEU A 229 25.42 15.51 25.78
CA LEU A 229 25.04 15.99 27.10
C LEU A 229 26.26 16.68 27.73
N TYR A 230 26.05 17.86 28.30
CA TYR A 230 27.10 18.67 28.91
C TYR A 230 26.73 19.04 30.34
N GLU A 231 27.69 18.95 31.26
CA GLU A 231 27.55 19.53 32.59
C GLU A 231 27.43 21.04 32.49
N VAL A 232 26.51 21.62 33.26
CA VAL A 232 26.40 23.07 33.42
C VAL A 232 27.31 23.45 34.59
N LYS A 233 28.40 24.17 34.31
CA LYS A 233 29.24 24.80 35.33
C LYS A 233 28.61 26.10 35.82
#